data_AF-A0A843TLK9-F1
#
_entry.id   AF-A0A843TLK9-F1
#
_cell.length_a   1.000
_cell.length_b   1.000
_cell.length_c   1.000
_cell.angle_alpha   90.00
_cell.angle_beta   90.00
_cell.angle_gamma   90.00
#
_symmetry.space_group_name_H-M   'P 1'
#
loop_
_entity.id
_entity.type
_entity.pdbx_description
1 polymer ?
#
loop_
_entity_poly.entity_id
_entity_poly.type
_entity_poly.pdbx_seq_one_letter_code
_entity_poly.pdbx_strand_id
1 'polypeptide(L)'
;MKVNRAANPEANMQTSGSVSFVTHQSRLEKEPKRLPTFLEVFDKTHKKKGTDQYISDRAREVAESYSHQMTEKYVGEEEQP
;
A
#
# COMPACT_ATOMS: atom_id res chain seq x y z
N MET A 1 17.03 -18.81 24.07
CA MET A 1 16.68 -17.42 24.45
C MET A 1 15.51 -16.97 23.60
N LYS A 2 14.40 -16.49 24.19
CA LYS A 2 13.31 -15.85 23.43
C LYS A 2 13.76 -14.42 23.12
N VAL A 3 14.10 -14.14 21.87
CA VAL A 3 14.38 -12.77 21.41
C VAL A 3 13.09 -11.97 21.45
N ASN A 4 13.14 -10.76 22.00
CA ASN A 4 11.99 -9.86 22.00
C ASN A 4 11.69 -9.46 20.56
N ARG A 5 10.49 -9.78 20.05
CA ARG A 5 10.08 -9.43 18.68
C ARG A 5 10.14 -7.92 18.43
N ALA A 6 9.94 -7.10 19.48
CA ALA A 6 10.09 -5.65 19.42
C ALA A 6 11.53 -5.17 19.17
N ALA A 7 12.52 -6.00 19.49
CA ALA A 7 13.93 -5.68 19.33
C ALA A 7 14.48 -6.05 17.93
N ASN A 8 13.67 -6.70 17.09
CA ASN A 8 14.04 -6.98 15.71
C ASN A 8 13.45 -5.87 14.80
N PRO A 9 14.29 -5.03 14.15
CA PRO A 9 13.81 -4.00 13.24
C PRO A 9 13.11 -4.56 11.98
N GLU A 10 13.32 -5.82 11.63
CA GLU A 10 12.57 -6.51 10.56
C GLU A 10 11.23 -7.11 11.04
N ALA A 11 11.02 -7.21 12.35
CA ALA A 11 9.79 -7.75 12.85
C ALA A 11 8.68 -6.70 12.79
N ASN A 12 7.66 -6.99 11.98
CA ASN A 12 6.41 -6.23 11.91
C ASN A 12 5.65 -6.32 13.25
N MET A 13 6.06 -5.53 14.23
CA MET A 13 5.33 -5.36 15.47
C MET A 13 4.30 -4.26 15.25
N GLN A 14 3.06 -4.67 14.97
CA GLN A 14 1.94 -3.75 14.93
C GLN A 14 1.70 -3.24 16.37
N THR A 15 2.18 -2.04 16.69
CA THR A 15 1.74 -1.31 17.87
C THR A 15 0.30 -0.88 17.61
N SER A 16 -0.60 -1.29 18.51
CA SER A 16 -2.06 -1.12 18.42
C SER A 16 -2.51 0.22 17.84
N GLY A 17 -3.54 0.21 16.97
CA GLY A 17 -4.18 1.43 16.44
C GLY A 17 -4.38 1.49 14.92
N SER A 18 -4.32 0.35 14.21
CA SER A 18 -4.47 0.30 12.75
C SER A 18 -5.80 0.93 12.30
N VAL A 19 -5.73 1.96 11.48
CA VAL A 19 -6.90 2.51 10.79
C VAL A 19 -7.21 1.62 9.59
N SER A 20 -8.49 1.27 9.38
CA SER A 20 -8.88 0.39 8.27
C SER A 20 -8.60 1.03 6.90
N PHE A 21 -8.39 0.21 5.88
CA PHE A 21 -8.25 0.66 4.50
C PHE A 21 -9.45 1.51 4.06
N VAL A 22 -10.68 1.07 4.37
CA VAL A 22 -11.92 1.78 4.04
C VAL A 22 -11.91 3.18 4.64
N THR A 23 -11.44 3.34 5.88
CA THR A 23 -11.32 4.65 6.51
C THR A 23 -10.31 5.55 5.79
N HIS A 24 -9.20 5.00 5.29
CA HIS A 24 -8.26 5.76 4.46
C HIS A 24 -8.87 6.14 3.10
N GLN A 25 -9.63 5.23 2.48
CA GLN A 25 -10.35 5.46 1.24
C GLN A 25 -11.33 6.63 1.38
N SER A 26 -12.23 6.60 2.38
CA SER A 26 -13.20 7.67 2.63
C SER A 26 -12.57 9.02 3.00
N ARG A 27 -11.34 9.03 3.53
CA ARG A 27 -10.58 10.28 3.75
C ARG A 27 -10.02 10.83 2.45
N LEU A 28 -9.59 9.95 1.55
CA LEU A 28 -9.03 10.31 0.25
C LEU A 28 -10.11 10.77 -0.73
N GLU A 29 -11.30 10.18 -0.73
CA GLU A 29 -12.46 10.60 -1.54
C GLU A 29 -12.89 12.07 -1.34
N LYS A 30 -12.49 12.68 -0.23
CA LYS A 30 -12.81 14.08 0.06
C LYS A 30 -12.01 15.07 -0.79
N GLU A 31 -10.88 14.65 -1.37
CA GLU A 31 -9.97 15.53 -2.13
C GLU A 31 -10.29 15.51 -3.64
N PRO A 32 -10.43 14.34 -4.31
CA PRO A 32 -10.96 14.25 -5.66
C PRO A 32 -12.37 13.65 -5.62
N LYS A 33 -13.34 14.18 -6.39
CA LYS A 33 -14.72 13.65 -6.48
C LYS A 33 -14.82 12.26 -7.16
N ARG A 34 -13.80 11.41 -7.01
CA ARG A 34 -13.71 10.04 -7.53
C ARG A 34 -13.24 9.11 -6.42
N LEU A 35 -13.58 7.82 -6.57
CA LEU A 35 -13.05 6.77 -5.72
C LEU A 35 -11.52 6.70 -5.91
N PRO A 36 -10.72 6.82 -4.84
CA PRO A 36 -9.28 6.65 -4.92
C PRO A 36 -8.97 5.18 -5.18
N THR A 37 -7.96 4.97 -6.02
CA THR A 37 -7.46 3.63 -6.34
C THR A 37 -6.73 3.03 -5.14
N PHE A 38 -6.58 1.70 -5.14
CA PHE A 38 -5.82 1.01 -4.10
C PHE A 38 -4.40 1.55 -3.97
N LEU A 39 -3.72 1.81 -5.10
CA LEU A 39 -2.36 2.37 -5.10
C LEU A 39 -2.31 3.76 -4.46
N GLU A 40 -3.30 4.62 -4.68
CA GLU A 40 -3.32 5.95 -4.07
C GLU A 40 -3.49 5.89 -2.55
N VAL A 41 -4.32 4.95 -2.06
CA VAL A 41 -4.46 4.69 -0.63
C VAL A 41 -3.17 4.12 -0.04
N PHE A 42 -2.53 3.21 -0.78
CA PHE A 42 -1.27 2.57 -0.39
C PHE A 42 -0.13 3.59 -0.32
N ASP A 43 0.03 4.42 -1.34
CA ASP A 43 1.04 5.47 -1.41
C ASP A 43 0.91 6.48 -0.25
N LYS A 44 -0.32 6.95 0.04
CA LYS A 44 -0.55 7.90 1.14
C LYS A 44 -0.16 7.33 2.51
N THR A 45 -0.16 6.01 2.66
CA THR A 45 0.14 5.33 3.93
C THR A 45 1.58 4.79 3.99
N HIS A 46 2.21 4.53 2.84
CA HIS A 46 3.51 3.86 2.78
C HIS A 46 4.62 4.70 2.15
N LYS A 47 4.35 5.93 1.71
CA LYS A 47 5.38 6.93 1.33
C LYS A 47 5.65 7.91 2.46
N LYS A 48 6.90 8.39 2.54
CA LYS A 48 7.29 9.43 3.50
C LYS A 48 6.68 10.77 3.06
N LYS A 49 6.05 11.48 4.00
CA LYS A 49 5.41 12.79 3.74
C LYS A 49 6.38 13.76 3.07
N GLY A 50 5.92 14.42 2.00
CA GLY A 50 6.71 15.41 1.26
C GLY A 50 7.78 14.81 0.34
N THR A 51 7.82 13.48 0.18
CA THR A 51 8.71 12.79 -0.74
C THR A 51 7.94 11.72 -1.51
N ASP A 52 8.50 11.25 -2.62
CA ASP A 52 7.95 10.11 -3.36
C ASP A 52 8.59 8.76 -2.96
N GLN A 53 9.31 8.73 -1.83
CA GLN A 53 10.03 7.55 -1.37
C GLN A 53 9.18 6.71 -0.42
N TYR A 54 9.19 5.39 -0.63
CA TYR A 54 8.58 4.44 0.31
C TYR A 54 9.29 4.42 1.65
N ILE A 55 8.53 4.14 2.71
CA ILE A 55 9.02 4.03 4.09
C ILE A 55 9.87 2.75 4.26
N SER A 56 9.65 1.73 3.42
CA SER A 56 10.42 0.48 3.41
C SER A 56 10.56 -0.10 2.01
N ASP A 57 11.61 -0.90 1.78
CA ASP A 57 11.79 -1.65 0.52
C ASP A 57 10.64 -2.61 0.27
N ARG A 58 10.13 -3.26 1.32
CA ARG A 58 8.95 -4.12 1.22
C ARG A 58 7.71 -3.39 0.71
N ALA A 59 7.49 -2.14 1.13
CA ALA A 59 6.35 -1.37 0.62
C ALA A 59 6.49 -1.09 -0.88
N ARG A 60 7.72 -0.81 -1.35
CA ARG A 60 8.03 -0.67 -2.77
C ARG A 60 7.75 -1.96 -3.54
N GLU A 61 8.25 -3.10 -3.05
CA GLU A 61 8.02 -4.41 -3.67
C GLU A 61 6.52 -4.76 -3.78
N VAL A 62 5.73 -4.45 -2.75
CA VAL A 62 4.27 -4.67 -2.76
C VAL A 62 3.59 -3.79 -3.82
N ALA A 63 3.97 -2.52 -3.92
CA ALA A 63 3.41 -1.61 -4.93
C ALA A 63 3.77 -2.03 -6.36
N GLU A 64 5.01 -2.46 -6.58
CA GLU A 64 5.49 -2.99 -7.87
C GLU A 64 4.76 -4.29 -8.24
N SER A 65 4.64 -5.25 -7.31
CA SER A 65 3.95 -6.51 -7.53
C SER A 65 2.45 -6.31 -7.82
N TYR A 66 1.79 -5.40 -7.10
CA TYR A 66 0.40 -5.03 -7.38
C TYR A 66 0.25 -4.45 -8.78
N SER A 67 1.13 -3.54 -9.17
CA SER A 67 1.09 -2.91 -10.50
C SER A 67 1.34 -3.92 -11.62
N HIS A 68 2.27 -4.86 -11.41
CA HIS A 68 2.52 -5.97 -12.33
C HIS A 68 1.29 -6.85 -12.49
N GLN A 69 0.70 -7.32 -11.39
CA GLN A 69 -0.48 -8.18 -11.41
C GLN A 69 -1.70 -7.48 -12.03
N MET A 70 -1.88 -6.18 -11.81
CA MET A 70 -2.95 -5.43 -12.45
C MET A 70 -2.71 -5.27 -13.95
N THR A 71 -1.47 -5.03 -14.37
CA THR A 71 -1.11 -5.04 -15.79
C THR A 71 -1.39 -6.40 -16.41
N GLU A 72 -0.95 -7.51 -15.81
CA GLU A 72 -1.20 -8.85 -16.34
C GLU A 72 -2.69 -9.18 -16.46
N LYS A 73 -3.49 -8.84 -15.44
CA LYS A 73 -4.93 -9.14 -15.42
C LYS A 73 -5.74 -8.35 -16.44
N TYR A 74 -5.39 -7.07 -16.65
CA TYR A 74 -6.20 -6.16 -17.45
C TYR A 74 -5.61 -5.84 -18.84
N VAL A 75 -4.33 -6.10 -19.08
CA VAL A 75 -3.72 -6.02 -20.43
C VAL A 75 -3.85 -7.35 -21.18
N GLY A 76 -4.04 -8.47 -20.48
CA GLY A 76 -4.31 -9.78 -21.08
C GLY A 76 -5.75 -10.00 -21.58
N GLU A 77 -6.67 -9.05 -21.35
CA GLU A 77 -8.09 -9.15 -21.73
C GLU A 77 -8.47 -8.35 -22.99
N GLU A 78 -7.53 -7.68 -23.68
CA GLU A 78 -7.82 -6.95 -24.93
C GLU A 78 -7.78 -7.82 -26.22
N GLU A 79 -7.53 -9.12 -26.12
CA GLU A 79 -7.77 -10.05 -27.23
C GLU A 79 -8.69 -11.19 -26.81
N GLN A 80 -10.02 -10.99 -26.88
CA GLN A 80 -10.95 -12.00 -27.40
C GLN A 80 -12.14 -11.32 -28.11
N PRO A 81 -12.57 -11.83 -29.28
CA PRO A 81 -13.39 -11.17 -30.31
C PRO A 81 -14.88 -10.95 -29.99
#